data_AF-A0A976DMD4-F1
#
_entry.id   AF-A0A976DMD4-F1
#
_cell.length_a   1.000
_cell.length_b   1.000
_cell.length_c   1.000
_cell.angle_alpha   90.00
_cell.angle_beta   90.00
_cell.angle_gamma   90.00
#
_symmetry.space_group_name_H-M   'P 1'
#
loop_
_entity.id
_entity.type
_entity.pdbx_description
1 polymer ?
#
loop_
_entity_poly.entity_id
_entity_poly.type
_entity_poly.pdbx_seq_one_letter_code
_entity_poly.pdbx_strand_id
1 'polypeptide(L)'
;MNLKELATKLGLSPTTVSRALNGYPEVNEATRERVVAAAKRHNYHPNTRAIRLATGRAMAVGHVIPIATRHEIVNPVFADFIAGAG
;
A
#
# COMPACT_ATOMS: atom_id res chain seq x y z
N MET A 1 6.56 16.39 0.24
CA MET A 1 6.98 15.56 1.38
C MET A 1 7.21 14.14 0.91
N ASN A 2 8.46 13.68 0.88
CA ASN A 2 8.80 12.27 0.64
C ASN A 2 9.31 11.60 1.94
N LEU A 3 9.57 10.28 1.91
CA LEU A 3 9.99 9.53 3.10
C LEU A 3 11.32 10.06 3.68
N LYS A 4 12.28 10.44 2.82
CA LYS A 4 13.58 10.95 3.23
C LYS A 4 13.46 12.29 3.94
N GLU A 5 12.64 13.20 3.41
CA GLU A 5 12.37 14.51 4.01
C GLU A 5 11.71 14.37 5.39
N LEU A 6 10.73 13.48 5.53
CA LEU A 6 10.07 13.21 6.81
C LEU A 6 11.06 12.63 7.83
N ALA A 7 11.94 11.73 7.39
CA ALA A 7 12.98 11.13 8.21
C ALA A 7 14.01 12.16 8.71
N THR A 8 14.50 13.03 7.81
CA THR A 8 15.39 14.14 8.18
C THR A 8 14.76 15.08 9.19
N LYS A 9 13.48 15.45 9.02
CA LYS A 9 12.75 16.31 9.98
C LYS A 9 12.61 15.68 11.36
N LEU A 10 12.50 14.35 11.43
CA LEU A 10 12.34 13.61 12.68
C LEU A 10 13.68 13.23 13.33
N GLY A 11 14.81 13.43 12.65
CA GLY A 11 16.12 12.95 13.09
C GLY A 11 16.21 11.42 13.10
N LEU A 12 15.45 10.75 12.25
CA LEU A 12 15.37 9.29 12.17
C LEU A 12 15.88 8.79 10.82
N SER A 13 16.27 7.51 10.77
CA SER A 13 16.57 6.87 9.49
C SER A 13 15.29 6.67 8.66
N PRO A 14 15.36 6.70 7.31
CA PRO A 14 14.21 6.36 6.46
C PRO A 14 13.63 4.97 6.78
N THR A 15 14.49 4.02 7.17
CA THR A 15 14.10 2.66 7.55
C THR A 15 13.27 2.66 8.84
N THR A 16 13.66 3.44 9.84
CA THR A 16 12.91 3.59 11.10
C THR A 16 11.53 4.21 10.86
N VAL A 17 11.47 5.27 10.04
CA VAL A 17 10.19 5.91 9.68
C VAL A 17 9.30 4.95 8.90
N SER A 18 9.86 4.20 7.94
CA SER A 18 9.13 3.19 7.19
C SER A 18 8.56 2.09 8.11
N ARG A 19 9.39 1.55 9.02
CA ARG A 19 8.97 0.52 9.98
C ARG A 19 7.91 1.01 10.95
N ALA A 20 8.05 2.24 11.44
CA ALA A 20 7.07 2.89 12.29
C ALA A 20 5.71 3.04 11.60
N LEU A 21 5.69 3.50 10.36
CA LEU A 21 4.45 3.67 9.58
C LEU A 21 3.81 2.33 9.18
N ASN A 22 4.60 1.28 8.98
CA ASN A 22 4.12 -0.07 8.68
C ASN A 22 3.83 -0.90 9.94
N GLY A 23 3.97 -0.33 11.14
CA GLY A 23 3.56 -0.96 12.39
C GLY A 23 4.48 -2.07 12.93
N TYR A 24 5.73 -2.15 12.49
CA TYR A 24 6.66 -3.19 12.93
C TYR A 24 6.92 -3.13 14.46
N PRO A 25 7.05 -4.27 15.16
CA PRO A 25 7.18 -4.32 16.62
C PRO A 25 8.55 -3.82 17.13
N GLU A 26 9.55 -3.73 16.25
CA GLU A 26 10.90 -3.23 16.57
C GLU A 26 10.98 -1.72 16.83
N VAL A 27 9.91 -0.97 16.55
CA VAL A 27 9.81 0.46 16.85
C VAL A 27 8.95 0.66 18.10
N ASN A 28 9.52 1.31 19.11
CA ASN A 28 8.79 1.62 20.34
C ASN A 28 7.55 2.51 20.06
N GLU A 29 6.56 2.41 20.94
CA GLU A 29 5.27 3.06 20.72
C GLU A 29 5.39 4.60 20.67
N ALA A 30 6.21 5.17 21.57
CA ALA A 30 6.46 6.61 21.58
C ALA A 30 7.02 7.15 20.25
N THR A 31 7.92 6.40 19.59
CA THR A 31 8.47 6.79 18.27
C THR A 31 7.42 6.60 17.17
N ARG A 32 6.64 5.52 17.25
CA ARG A 32 5.55 5.23 16.31
C ARG A 32 4.53 6.37 16.28
N GLU A 33 4.04 6.78 17.44
CA GLU A 33 3.12 7.90 17.59
C GLU A 33 3.71 9.21 17.05
N ARG A 34 4.99 9.50 17.37
CA ARG A 34 5.71 10.67 16.85
C ARG A 34 5.74 10.68 15.32
N VAL A 35 6.07 9.55 14.71
CA VAL A 35 6.17 9.40 13.26
C VAL A 35 4.78 9.56 12.61
N VAL A 36 3.75 8.90 13.13
CA VAL A 36 2.38 8.98 12.61
C VAL A 36 1.83 10.41 12.72
N ALA A 37 2.04 11.07 13.85
CA ALA A 37 1.63 12.46 14.05
C ALA A 37 2.35 13.43 13.11
N ALA A 38 3.64 13.20 12.85
CA ALA A 38 4.40 14.00 11.89
C ALA A 38 3.95 13.74 10.45
N ALA A 39 3.72 12.48 10.07
CA ALA A 39 3.20 12.13 8.75
C ALA A 39 1.85 12.80 8.47
N LYS A 40 0.93 12.78 9.44
CA LYS A 40 -0.37 13.49 9.36
C LYS A 40 -0.19 15.00 9.22
N ARG A 41 0.59 15.64 10.10
CA ARG A 41 0.86 17.09 10.07
C ARG A 41 1.47 17.55 8.74
N HIS A 42 2.23 16.68 8.10
CA HIS A 42 2.94 16.98 6.88
C HIS A 42 2.28 16.44 5.61
N ASN A 43 1.06 15.91 5.74
CA ASN A 43 0.29 15.32 4.63
C ASN A 43 1.10 14.25 3.86
N TYR A 44 1.97 13.52 4.56
CA TYR A 44 2.78 12.47 3.97
C TYR A 44 1.92 11.22 3.75
N HIS A 45 1.92 10.75 2.50
CA HIS A 45 1.26 9.52 2.09
C HIS A 45 2.29 8.57 1.48
N PRO A 46 2.37 7.31 1.93
CA PRO A 46 3.26 6.33 1.33
C PRO A 46 2.95 6.12 -0.15
N ASN A 47 3.97 6.13 -0.98
CA ASN A 47 3.80 5.90 -2.42
C ASN A 47 3.68 4.39 -2.68
N THR A 48 2.47 3.95 -3.05
CA THR A 48 2.17 2.54 -3.34
C THR A 48 3.03 1.96 -4.47
N ARG A 49 3.40 2.75 -5.48
CA ARG A 49 4.32 2.30 -6.55
C ARG A 49 5.72 2.04 -6.02
N ALA A 50 6.22 2.91 -5.14
CA ALA A 50 7.52 2.74 -4.51
C ALA A 50 7.54 1.51 -3.57
N ILE A 51 6.45 1.28 -2.83
CA ILE A 51 6.30 0.08 -1.98
C ILE A 51 6.29 -1.19 -2.83
N ARG A 52 5.54 -1.22 -3.94
CA ARG A 52 5.50 -2.37 -4.86
C ARG A 52 6.88 -2.68 -5.43
N LEU A 53 7.62 -1.64 -5.82
CA LEU A 53 8.99 -1.78 -6.31
C LEU A 53 9.94 -2.32 -5.24
N ALA A 54 9.90 -1.75 -4.03
CA ALA A 54 10.78 -2.16 -2.94
C ALA A 54 10.47 -3.59 -2.43
N THR A 55 9.20 -4.00 -2.45
CA THR A 55 8.77 -5.34 -2.01
C THR A 55 8.83 -6.39 -3.10
N GLY A 56 8.95 -5.98 -4.37
CA GLY A 56 8.80 -6.86 -5.53
C GLY A 56 7.38 -7.45 -5.69
N ARG A 57 6.40 -6.95 -4.93
CA ARG A 57 5.03 -7.47 -4.90
C ARG A 57 4.09 -6.43 -5.48
N ALA A 58 3.41 -6.79 -6.57
CA ALA A 58 2.41 -5.91 -7.19
C ALA A 58 1.18 -5.66 -6.29
N MET A 59 0.90 -6.57 -5.33
CA MET A 59 -0.31 -6.56 -4.51
C MET A 59 -1.57 -6.38 -5.38
N ALA A 60 -1.65 -7.19 -6.44
CA ALA A 60 -2.72 -7.15 -7.42
C ALA A 60 -3.12 -8.58 -7.79
N VAL A 61 -4.42 -8.80 -7.97
CA VAL A 61 -4.99 -10.04 -8.51
C VAL A 61 -5.44 -9.75 -9.94
N GLY A 62 -4.97 -10.54 -10.90
CA GLY A 62 -5.34 -10.42 -12.30
C GLY A 62 -6.35 -11.50 -12.70
N HIS A 63 -7.47 -11.09 -13.30
CA HIS A 63 -8.45 -12.01 -13.88
C HIS A 63 -8.23 -12.08 -15.39
N VAL A 64 -8.05 -13.29 -15.92
CA VAL A 64 -7.93 -13.52 -17.37
C VAL A 64 -9.26 -14.05 -17.87
N ILE A 65 -9.89 -13.29 -18.78
CA ILE A 65 -11.24 -13.56 -19.26
C ILE A 65 -11.17 -13.81 -20.76
N PRO A 66 -11.62 -14.98 -21.24
CA PRO A 66 -11.69 -15.23 -22.68
C PRO A 66 -12.73 -14.32 -23.32
N ILE A 67 -12.36 -13.67 -24.42
CA ILE A 67 -13.29 -12.89 -25.23
C ILE A 67 -13.94 -13.85 -26.21
N ALA A 68 -15.01 -14.53 -25.79
CA ALA A 68 -15.74 -15.45 -26.66
C ALA A 68 -16.52 -14.67 -27.73
N THR A 69 -16.48 -15.14 -28.98
CA THR A 69 -17.25 -14.62 -30.13
C THR A 69 -18.74 -14.96 -30.08
N ARG A 70 -19.18 -15.72 -29.06
CA ARG A 70 -20.59 -15.95 -28.72
C ARG A 70 -20.83 -15.40 -27.32
N HIS A 71 -22.04 -14.90 -27.08
CA HIS A 71 -22.52 -14.08 -25.94
C HIS A 71 -22.30 -14.65 -24.51
N GLU A 72 -21.10 -15.06 -24.14
CA GLU A 72 -20.75 -15.52 -22.78
C GLU A 72 -20.53 -14.37 -21.79
N ILE A 73 -20.40 -13.13 -22.29
CA ILE A 73 -20.31 -11.90 -21.46
C ILE A 73 -21.59 -11.67 -20.64
N VAL A 74 -22.69 -12.36 -20.96
CA VAL A 74 -23.96 -12.31 -20.23
C VAL A 74 -24.14 -13.51 -19.28
N ASN A 75 -23.07 -14.21 -18.90
CA ASN A 75 -23.17 -15.23 -17.85
C ASN A 75 -23.18 -14.55 -16.46
N PRO A 76 -24.32 -14.50 -15.75
CA PRO A 76 -24.42 -13.80 -14.46
C PRO A 76 -23.51 -14.41 -13.39
N VAL A 77 -23.13 -15.68 -13.51
CA VAL A 77 -22.17 -16.35 -12.61
C VAL A 77 -20.81 -15.63 -12.61
N PHE A 78 -20.42 -15.06 -13.75
CA PHE A 78 -19.13 -14.38 -13.86
C PHE A 78 -19.14 -13.00 -13.18
N ALA A 79 -20.25 -12.27 -13.27
CA ALA A 79 -20.42 -10.99 -12.58
C ALA A 79 -20.44 -11.20 -11.05
N ASP A 80 -21.15 -12.21 -10.56
CA ASP A 80 -21.18 -12.57 -9.15
C ASP A 80 -19.79 -13.00 -8.64
N PHE A 81 -19.03 -13.74 -9.46
CA PHE A 81 -17.66 -14.12 -9.13
C PHE A 81 -16.72 -12.92 -9.00
N ILE A 82 -16.74 -11.99 -9.96
CA ILE A 82 -15.93 -10.76 -9.87
C ILE A 82 -16.33 -9.94 -8.65
N ALA A 83 -17.64 -9.80 -8.39
CA ALA A 83 -18.16 -9.04 -7.26
C ALA A 83 -17.73 -9.65 -5.92
N GLY A 84 -17.65 -10.98 -5.82
CA GLY A 84 -17.17 -11.67 -4.61
C GLY A 84 -15.66 -11.72 -4.46
N ALA A 85 -14.89 -11.58 -5.55
CA ALA A 85 -13.43 -11.59 -5.52
C ALA A 85 -12.80 -10.23 -5.13
N GLY A 86 -13.60 -9.15 -5.15
CA GLY A 86 -13.20 -7.78 -4.86
C GLY A 86 -13.58 -7.29 -3.47
#